data_AF-A0AAE5VRJ4-F1
#
_entry.id   AF-A0AAE5VRJ4-F1
#
_cell.length_a   1.000
_cell.length_b   1.000
_cell.length_c   1.000
_cell.angle_alpha   90.00
_cell.angle_beta   90.00
_cell.angle_gamma   90.00
#
_symmetry.space_group_name_H-M   'P 1'
#
loop_
_entity.id
_entity.type
_entity.pdbx_description
1 polymer ?
#
loop_
_entity_poly.entity_id
_entity_poly.type
_entity_poly.pdbx_seq_one_letter_code
_entity_poly.pdbx_strand_id
1 'polypeptide(L)'
;MEATSTLTVSEIIGRAGGPRAIADASQQSREPFSKDAVYKWAKGGIPDRHWPIIIALTGLKVAQIYEANVAARGVTFPMPVLEAVE
;
A
#
# COMPACT_ATOMS: atom_id res chain seq x y z
N MET A 1 -13.88 15.10 -13.11
CA MET A 1 -12.44 15.23 -13.45
C MET A 1 -11.69 14.36 -12.47
N GLU A 2 -11.57 13.05 -12.75
CA GLU A 2 -10.83 12.13 -11.89
C GLU A 2 -9.34 12.28 -12.22
N ALA A 3 -8.63 13.05 -11.40
CA ALA A 3 -7.18 13.11 -11.46
C ALA A 3 -6.64 11.71 -11.13
N THR A 4 -6.08 11.04 -12.12
CA THR A 4 -5.15 9.91 -11.96
C THR A 4 -3.85 10.43 -11.36
N SER A 5 -3.92 10.99 -10.15
CA SER A 5 -2.74 11.31 -9.36
C SER A 5 -2.21 9.99 -8.83
N THR A 6 -1.01 9.62 -9.25
CA THR A 6 -0.26 8.49 -8.71
C THR A 6 -0.06 8.70 -7.21
N LEU A 7 -0.97 8.16 -6.40
CA LEU A 7 -0.92 8.32 -4.94
C LEU A 7 0.26 7.52 -4.41
N THR A 8 0.99 8.12 -3.47
CA THR A 8 2.01 7.38 -2.72
C THR A 8 1.35 6.61 -1.58
N VAL A 9 2.02 5.57 -1.06
CA VAL A 9 1.52 4.83 0.10
C VAL A 9 1.29 5.76 1.30
N SER A 10 2.15 6.76 1.50
CA SER A 10 1.99 7.77 2.54
C SER A 10 0.72 8.62 2.36
N GLU A 11 0.39 9.01 1.14
CA GLU A 11 -0.86 9.73 0.83
C GLU A 11 -2.10 8.87 1.05
N ILE A 12 -2.05 7.59 0.65
CA ILE A 12 -3.13 6.63 0.92
C ILE A 12 -3.35 6.50 2.43
N ILE A 13 -2.27 6.36 3.19
CA ILE A 13 -2.33 6.30 4.65
C ILE A 13 -2.93 7.58 5.23
N GLY A 14 -2.53 8.75 4.73
CA GLY A 14 -3.09 10.04 5.12
C GLY A 14 -4.59 10.14 4.85
N ARG A 15 -5.04 9.75 3.65
CA ARG A 15 -6.47 9.74 3.27
C ARG A 15 -7.30 8.78 4.10
N ALA A 16 -6.72 7.69 4.58
CA ALA A 16 -7.42 6.74 5.45
C ALA A 16 -7.61 7.26 6.89
N GLY A 17 -7.26 8.51 7.18
CA GLY A 17 -7.29 9.09 8.53
C GLY A 17 -5.98 8.90 9.31
N GLY A 18 -4.91 8.50 8.62
CA GLY A 18 -3.59 8.30 9.19
C GLY A 18 -3.36 6.91 9.79
N PRO A 19 -2.13 6.63 10.23
CA PRO A 19 -1.73 5.29 10.67
C PRO A 19 -2.47 4.80 11.92
N ARG A 20 -2.97 5.71 12.76
CA ARG A 20 -3.76 5.36 13.95
C ARG A 20 -5.17 4.90 13.58
N ALA A 21 -5.84 5.56 12.63
CA ALA A 21 -7.17 5.18 12.18
C ALA A 21 -7.16 3.80 11.50
N ILE A 22 -6.14 3.54 10.68
CA ILE A 22 -5.96 2.24 10.01
C ILE A 22 -5.71 1.12 11.03
N ALA A 23 -4.86 1.37 12.03
CA ALA A 23 -4.58 0.41 13.10
C ALA A 23 -5.83 0.13 13.96
N ASP A 24 -6.63 1.17 14.26
CA ASP A 24 -7.89 1.06 14.99
C ASP A 24 -8.92 0.24 14.20
N ALA A 25 -9.10 0.52 12.90
CA ALA A 25 -9.96 -0.26 12.01
C ALA A 25 -9.52 -1.74 11.92
N SER A 26 -8.22 -2.02 12.07
CA SER A 26 -7.72 -3.39 12.11
C SER A 26 -8.09 -4.16 13.37
N GLN A 27 -8.41 -3.48 14.48
CA GLN A 27 -8.82 -4.15 15.73
C GLN A 27 -10.07 -5.01 15.55
N GLN A 28 -10.91 -4.68 14.56
CA GLN A 28 -12.12 -5.43 14.21
C GLN A 28 -11.85 -6.53 13.17
N SER A 29 -10.62 -6.63 12.66
CA SER A 29 -10.22 -7.63 11.67
C SER A 29 -9.59 -8.86 12.33
N ARG A 30 -9.55 -9.96 11.58
CA ARG A 30 -9.00 -11.24 12.05
C ARG A 30 -7.52 -11.16 12.47
N GLU A 31 -6.76 -10.23 11.90
CA GLU A 31 -5.35 -9.99 12.20
C GLU A 31 -5.12 -8.50 12.47
N PRO A 32 -5.24 -8.05 13.74
CA PRO A 32 -4.98 -6.67 14.11
C PRO A 32 -3.50 -6.33 13.96
N PHE A 33 -3.20 -5.10 13.56
CA PHE A 33 -1.84 -4.61 13.42
C PHE A 33 -1.63 -3.27 14.13
N SER A 34 -0.42 -3.05 14.62
CA SER A 34 -0.03 -1.81 15.31
C SER A 34 0.23 -0.69 14.31
N LYS A 35 0.10 0.57 14.77
CA LYS A 35 0.47 1.78 14.02
C LYS A 35 1.89 1.70 13.44
N ASP A 36 2.82 1.04 14.13
CA ASP A 36 4.20 0.85 13.69
C ASP A 36 4.31 -0.02 12.44
N ALA A 37 3.40 -0.99 12.25
CA ALA A 37 3.32 -1.76 11.02
C ALA A 37 2.93 -0.86 9.84
N VAL A 38 1.96 0.04 10.06
CA VAL A 38 1.52 1.01 9.05
C VAL A 38 2.63 1.98 8.66
N TYR A 39 3.42 2.45 9.63
CA TYR A 39 4.62 3.27 9.34
C TYR A 39 5.64 2.54 8.45
N LYS A 40 5.80 1.21 8.62
CA LYS A 40 6.69 0.41 7.77
C LYS A 40 6.15 0.27 6.34
N TRP A 41 4.83 0.30 6.14
CA TRP A 41 4.23 0.21 4.81
C TRP A 41 4.58 1.41 3.93
N ALA A 42 4.78 2.60 4.50
CA ALA A 42 5.21 3.77 3.74
C ALA A 42 6.54 3.54 2.98
N LYS A 43 7.40 2.63 3.44
CA LYS A 43 8.65 2.25 2.76
C LYS A 43 8.57 0.97 1.93
N GLY A 44 7.74 -0.01 2.32
CA GLY A 44 7.70 -1.34 1.70
C GLY A 44 6.42 -1.71 0.93
N GLY A 45 5.43 -0.83 0.96
CA GLY A 45 4.07 -1.10 0.49
C GLY A 45 3.17 -1.77 1.52
N ILE A 46 1.88 -1.70 1.27
CA ILE A 46 0.79 -2.25 2.08
C ILE A 46 0.59 -3.72 1.72
N PRO A 47 0.63 -4.68 2.66
CA PRO A 47 0.30 -6.08 2.38
C PRO A 47 -1.14 -6.25 1.84
N ASP A 48 -1.32 -7.13 0.85
CA ASP A 48 -2.60 -7.41 0.19
C ASP A 48 -3.74 -7.74 1.18
N ARG A 49 -3.43 -8.54 2.21
CA ARG A 49 -4.35 -8.91 3.29
C ARG A 49 -4.98 -7.72 4.03
N HIS A 50 -4.37 -6.53 3.96
CA HIS A 50 -4.87 -5.32 4.62
C HIS A 50 -5.53 -4.33 3.66
N TRP A 51 -5.52 -4.60 2.35
CA TRP A 51 -6.16 -3.73 1.36
C TRP A 51 -7.66 -3.53 1.60
N PRO A 52 -8.46 -4.53 2.00
CA PRO A 52 -9.89 -4.32 2.27
C PRO A 52 -10.17 -3.23 3.30
N ILE A 53 -9.33 -3.11 4.33
CA ILE A 53 -9.45 -2.09 5.38
C ILE A 53 -9.16 -0.71 4.80
N ILE A 54 -8.10 -0.59 4.00
CA ILE A 54 -7.73 0.68 3.34
C ILE A 54 -8.84 1.11 2.36
N ILE A 55 -9.39 0.19 1.58
CA ILE A 55 -10.49 0.44 0.65
C ILE A 55 -11.74 0.91 1.42
N ALA A 56 -12.08 0.25 2.52
CA ALA A 56 -13.21 0.65 3.36
C ALA A 56 -13.04 2.06 3.95
N LEU A 57 -11.81 2.45 4.33
CA LEU A 57 -11.54 3.78 4.91
C LEU A 57 -11.43 4.90 3.87
N THR A 58 -10.95 4.60 2.66
CA THR A 58 -10.59 5.62 1.65
C THR A 58 -11.52 5.65 0.44
N GLY A 59 -12.27 4.58 0.21
CA GLY A 59 -13.01 4.36 -1.04
C GLY A 59 -12.12 4.13 -2.27
N LEU A 60 -10.81 3.96 -2.10
CA LEU A 60 -9.89 3.73 -3.22
C LEU A 60 -10.10 2.34 -3.84
N LYS A 61 -9.73 2.21 -5.10
CA LYS A 61 -9.74 0.91 -5.80
C LYS A 61 -8.44 0.14 -5.51
N VAL A 62 -8.54 -1.18 -5.59
CA VAL A 62 -7.40 -2.11 -5.51
C VAL A 62 -6.24 -1.69 -6.43
N ALA A 63 -6.55 -1.26 -7.67
CA ALA A 63 -5.55 -0.81 -8.64
C ALA A 63 -4.70 0.35 -8.11
N GLN A 64 -5.31 1.33 -7.44
CA GLN A 64 -4.60 2.50 -6.92
C GLN A 64 -3.65 2.13 -5.77
N ILE A 65 -4.06 1.18 -4.92
CA ILE A 65 -3.23 0.66 -3.83
C ILE A 65 -2.05 -0.13 -4.42
N TYR A 66 -2.31 -0.93 -5.45
CA TYR A 66 -1.28 -1.68 -6.15
C TYR A 66 -0.24 -0.76 -6.81
N GLU A 67 -0.67 0.26 -7.54
CA GLU A 67 0.23 1.25 -8.16
C GLU A 67 1.12 1.94 -7.12
N ALA A 68 0.54 2.37 -6.00
CA ALA A 68 1.28 2.96 -4.89
C ALA A 68 2.31 2.01 -4.30
N ASN A 69 1.96 0.73 -4.15
CA ASN A 69 2.87 -0.31 -3.68
C ASN A 69 4.03 -0.57 -4.62
N VAL A 70 3.78 -0.62 -5.93
CA VAL A 70 4.82 -0.79 -6.95
C VAL A 70 5.80 0.38 -6.89
N ALA A 71 5.29 1.61 -6.78
CA ALA A 71 6.10 2.81 -6.62
C ALA A 71 6.91 2.78 -5.30
N ALA A 72 6.30 2.38 -4.18
CA ALA A 72 6.97 2.33 -2.87
C ALA A 72 8.04 1.24 -2.76
N ARG A 73 7.81 0.07 -3.37
CA ARG A 73 8.80 -1.03 -3.41
C ARG A 73 10.00 -0.71 -4.28
N GLY A 74 9.95 0.39 -5.06
CA GLY A 74 11.03 0.77 -5.94
C GLY A 74 11.41 -0.39 -6.85
N VAL A 75 10.43 -1.05 -7.48
CA VAL A 75 10.72 -2.03 -8.53
C VAL A 75 11.36 -1.27 -9.70
N THR A 76 12.65 -0.98 -9.58
CA THR A 76 13.61 -1.43 -10.58
C THR A 76 13.37 -2.93 -10.63
N PHE A 77 12.65 -3.36 -11.66
CA PHE A 77 12.67 -4.76 -12.05
C PHE A 77 14.16 -5.13 -12.11
N PRO A 78 14.69 -6.10 -11.33
CA PRO A 78 15.81 -6.82 -11.85
C PRO A 78 15.21 -7.53 -13.07
N MET A 79 15.38 -6.92 -14.25
CA MET A 79 15.38 -7.69 -15.47
C MET A 79 16.24 -8.91 -15.16
N PRO A 80 15.74 -10.15 -15.29
CA PRO A 80 16.67 -11.25 -15.40
C PRO A 80 17.52 -10.87 -16.61
N VAL A 81 18.80 -10.59 -16.38
CA VAL A 81 19.77 -10.58 -17.47
C VAL A 81 19.56 -11.94 -18.12
N LEU A 82 19.01 -11.95 -19.33
CA LEU A 82 19.08 -13.13 -20.16
C LEU A 82 20.59 -13.33 -20.35
N GLU A 83 21.14 -14.24 -19.56
CA GLU A 83 22.45 -14.80 -19.78
C GLU A 83 22.37 -15.42 -21.17
N ALA A 84 22.91 -14.69 -22.16
CA ALA A 84 23.13 -15.24 -23.48
C ALA A 84 24.11 -16.38 -23.29
N VAL A 85 23.57 -17.59 -23.34
CA VAL A 85 24.34 -18.81 -23.50
C VAL A 85 25.12 -18.70 -24.80
N GLU A 86 26.45 -18.68 -24.69
CA GLU A 86 27.40 -18.81 -25.79
C GLU A 86 27.45 -20.26 -26.29
#